data_AF-A0A4R5U884-F1
#
_entry.id   AF-A0A4R5U884-F1
#
_cell.length_a   1.000
_cell.length_b   1.000
_cell.length_c   1.000
_cell.angle_alpha   90.00
_cell.angle_beta   90.00
_cell.angle_gamma   90.00
#
_symmetry.space_group_name_H-M   'P 1'
#
loop_
_entity.id
_entity.type
_entity.pdbx_description
1 polymer ?
#
loop_
_entity_poly.entity_id
_entity_poly.type
_entity_poly.pdbx_seq_one_letter_code
_entity_poly.pdbx_strand_id
1 'polypeptide(L)'
;MDWQTDPLLREEITVARRAPRAIPMQYAWSPCAGMTLLTWKGHAVGAVYSDGRYWLKWRRREHVGTAASPGQARRFMARWLHAHRHLAPLLDADLPPKTLVPLQEFLRDYDTRVGGHARA
;
A
#
# COMPACT_ATOMS: atom_id res chain seq x y z
N MET A 1 -50.01 1.26 9.33
CA MET A 1 -48.80 2.06 9.00
C MET A 1 -47.71 1.44 9.84
N ASP A 2 -47.27 0.29 9.37
CA ASP A 2 -46.56 -0.70 10.15
C ASP A 2 -45.07 -0.48 9.92
N TRP A 3 -44.42 0.03 10.95
CA TRP A 3 -42.97 0.13 11.07
C TRP A 3 -42.43 -1.31 11.11
N GLN A 4 -42.24 -1.92 9.95
CA GLN A 4 -41.61 -3.22 9.83
C GLN A 4 -40.14 -3.04 10.24
N THR A 5 -39.90 -3.21 11.54
CA THR A 5 -38.57 -3.18 12.13
C THR A 5 -37.93 -4.49 11.74
N ASP A 6 -37.01 -4.39 10.78
CA ASP A 6 -36.24 -5.50 10.24
C ASP A 6 -35.55 -6.26 11.39
N PRO A 7 -35.92 -7.53 11.68
CA PRO A 7 -35.36 -8.29 12.79
C PRO A 7 -33.90 -8.74 12.54
N LEU A 8 -33.31 -8.39 11.40
CA LEU A 8 -31.92 -8.72 11.05
C LEU A 8 -30.85 -7.79 11.67
N LEU A 9 -31.26 -6.75 12.42
CA LEU A 9 -30.33 -5.77 13.01
C LEU A 9 -29.96 -6.06 14.49
N ARG A 10 -30.36 -7.20 15.05
CA ARG A 10 -30.13 -7.54 16.46
C ARG A 10 -29.29 -8.80 16.71
N GLU A 11 -28.45 -9.18 15.76
CA GLU A 11 -27.28 -9.98 16.12
C GLU A 11 -26.10 -9.03 16.28
N GLU A 12 -25.93 -8.54 17.51
CA GLU A 12 -24.61 -8.24 18.06
C GLU A 12 -23.77 -9.49 17.87
N ILE A 13 -23.09 -9.57 16.72
CA ILE A 13 -22.08 -10.58 16.50
C ILE A 13 -20.95 -10.20 17.45
N THR A 14 -21.00 -10.79 18.64
CA THR A 14 -19.86 -11.05 19.50
C THR A 14 -18.94 -12.00 18.72
N VAL A 15 -18.30 -11.46 17.68
CA VAL A 15 -17.21 -12.13 16.98
C VAL A 15 -16.13 -12.25 18.04
N ALA A 16 -15.99 -13.47 18.58
CA ALA A 16 -14.85 -13.87 19.38
C ALA A 16 -13.60 -13.21 18.80
N ARG A 17 -12.93 -12.37 19.61
CA ARG A 17 -11.72 -11.62 19.25
C ARG A 17 -10.67 -12.58 18.73
N ARG A 18 -10.73 -12.90 17.44
CA ARG A 18 -9.66 -13.61 16.75
C ARG A 18 -8.49 -12.65 16.78
N ALA A 19 -7.39 -13.10 17.40
CA ALA A 19 -6.15 -12.33 17.51
C ALA A 19 -5.87 -11.65 16.16
N PRO A 20 -5.50 -10.35 16.16
CA PRO A 20 -5.28 -9.61 14.92
C PRO A 20 -4.34 -10.43 14.06
N ARG A 21 -4.85 -10.96 12.94
CA ARG A 21 -4.10 -11.81 12.01
C ARG A 21 -2.82 -11.05 11.71
N ALA A 22 -1.71 -11.63 12.16
CA ALA A 22 -0.41 -11.00 12.16
C ALA A 22 -0.18 -10.38 10.79
N ILE A 23 0.11 -9.09 10.80
CA ILE A 23 0.51 -8.36 9.61
C ILE A 23 1.70 -9.13 9.02
N PRO A 24 1.82 -9.28 7.68
CA PRO A 24 2.94 -9.98 7.09
C PRO A 24 4.25 -9.43 7.68
N MET A 25 5.17 -10.34 8.04
CA MET A 25 6.32 -10.20 8.97
C MET A 25 7.24 -8.98 8.77
N GLN A 26 7.06 -8.21 7.69
CA GLN A 26 7.87 -7.07 7.29
C GLN A 26 7.18 -5.71 7.48
N TYR A 27 5.89 -5.68 7.82
CA TYR A 27 5.22 -4.42 8.12
C TYR A 27 5.11 -4.19 9.62
N ALA A 28 5.31 -2.95 10.04
CA ALA A 28 5.17 -2.53 11.42
C ALA A 28 4.33 -1.26 11.50
N TRP A 29 3.41 -1.22 12.47
CA TRP A 29 2.76 0.01 12.89
C TRP A 29 3.62 0.69 13.95
N SER A 30 3.87 1.98 13.79
CA SER A 30 4.49 2.82 14.80
C SER A 30 3.60 4.02 15.13
N PRO A 31 3.48 4.40 16.41
CA PRO A 31 2.85 5.67 16.75
C PRO A 31 3.78 6.82 16.31
N CYS A 32 3.22 7.81 15.61
CA CYS A 32 3.87 9.09 15.28
C CYS A 32 2.93 10.22 15.70
N ALA A 33 3.44 11.38 16.12
CA ALA A 33 2.60 12.46 16.64
C ALA A 33 1.37 12.75 15.73
N GLY A 34 0.17 12.48 16.25
CA GLY A 34 -1.10 12.68 15.54
C GLY A 34 -1.54 11.58 14.56
N MET A 35 -0.76 10.52 14.35
CA MET A 35 -1.09 9.42 13.42
C MET A 35 -0.46 8.07 13.80
N THR A 36 -0.93 6.99 13.21
CA THR A 36 -0.22 5.70 13.23
C THR A 36 0.40 5.47 11.86
N LEU A 37 1.71 5.36 11.80
CA LEU A 37 2.46 5.12 10.57
C LEU A 37 2.60 3.62 10.31
N LEU A 38 2.39 3.21 9.07
CA LEU A 38 2.69 1.87 8.58
C LEU A 38 4.02 1.91 7.83
N THR A 39 4.94 1.08 8.27
CA THR A 39 6.24 0.90 7.61
C THR A 39 6.35 -0.49 7.01
N TRP A 40 7.14 -0.63 5.95
CA TRP A 40 7.57 -1.91 5.37
C TRP A 40 9.08 -1.86 5.16
N LYS A 41 9.83 -2.80 5.77
CA LYS A 41 11.32 -2.78 5.78
C LYS A 41 11.91 -1.41 6.16
N GLY A 42 11.29 -0.71 7.10
CA GLY A 42 11.73 0.63 7.54
C GLY A 42 11.25 1.80 6.66
N HIS A 43 10.60 1.55 5.54
CA HIS A 43 10.06 2.60 4.66
C HIS A 43 8.59 2.89 4.97
N ALA A 44 8.22 4.16 5.02
CA ALA A 44 6.83 4.58 5.20
C ALA A 44 5.99 4.21 3.97
N VAL A 45 4.98 3.36 4.18
CA VAL A 45 4.08 2.86 3.12
C VAL A 45 2.61 3.14 3.40
N GLY A 46 2.26 3.67 4.58
CA GLY A 46 0.90 4.11 4.86
C GLY A 46 0.81 4.90 6.14
N ALA A 47 -0.32 5.56 6.38
CA ALA A 47 -0.63 6.17 7.66
C ALA A 47 -2.13 6.17 7.93
N VAL A 48 -2.47 6.26 9.21
CA VAL A 48 -3.84 6.46 9.71
C VAL A 48 -3.84 7.64 10.68
N TYR A 49 -4.61 8.67 10.39
CA TYR A 49 -4.78 9.84 11.23
C TYR A 49 -5.82 9.59 12.33
N SER A 50 -5.79 10.42 13.37
CA SER A 50 -6.73 10.35 14.51
C SER A 50 -8.21 10.52 14.11
N ASP A 51 -8.47 11.24 13.02
CA ASP A 51 -9.81 11.48 12.46
C ASP A 51 -10.31 10.34 11.54
N GLY A 52 -9.54 9.26 11.38
CA GLY A 52 -9.92 8.11 10.56
C GLY A 52 -9.57 8.24 9.08
N ARG A 53 -8.98 9.36 8.64
CA ARG A 53 -8.34 9.43 7.31
C ARG A 53 -7.14 8.48 7.25
N TYR A 54 -6.91 7.87 6.10
CA TYR A 54 -5.79 6.99 5.88
C TYR A 54 -5.27 7.06 4.44
N TRP A 55 -3.99 6.72 4.28
CA TRP A 55 -3.39 6.50 2.97
C TRP A 55 -2.49 5.25 2.99
N LEU A 56 -2.35 4.62 1.82
CA LEU A 56 -1.48 3.48 1.59
C LEU A 56 -0.79 3.63 0.23
N LYS A 57 0.54 3.66 0.21
CA LYS A 57 1.34 3.61 -1.01
C LYS A 57 1.56 2.17 -1.43
N TRP A 58 1.22 1.86 -2.68
CA TRP A 58 1.37 0.55 -3.26
C TRP A 58 1.59 0.62 -4.77
N ARG A 59 2.71 0.05 -5.26
CA ARG A 59 2.99 -0.11 -6.70
C ARG A 59 2.71 1.16 -7.51
N ARG A 60 3.30 2.29 -7.09
CA ARG A 60 3.15 3.63 -7.71
C ARG A 60 1.77 4.27 -7.57
N ARG A 61 0.89 3.70 -6.75
CA ARG A 61 -0.43 4.26 -6.47
C ARG A 61 -0.54 4.59 -5.00
N GLU A 62 -1.20 5.69 -4.72
CA GLU A 62 -1.60 6.04 -3.36
C GLU A 62 -3.10 5.79 -3.24
N HIS A 63 -3.46 4.92 -2.31
CA HIS A 63 -4.84 4.61 -1.97
C HIS A 63 -5.21 5.43 -0.73
N VAL A 64 -6.06 6.43 -0.91
CA VAL A 64 -6.52 7.33 0.15
C VAL A 64 -7.99 7.04 0.46
N GLY A 65 -8.37 7.14 1.72
CA GLY A 65 -9.76 7.02 2.13
C GLY A 65 -10.00 7.57 3.53
N THR A 66 -11.27 7.53 3.93
CA THR A 66 -11.72 7.93 5.27
C THR A 66 -12.55 6.80 5.85
N ALA A 67 -12.30 6.46 7.11
CA ALA A 67 -13.11 5.53 7.88
C ALA A 67 -13.79 6.27 9.04
N ALA A 68 -14.80 5.66 9.66
CA ALA A 68 -15.50 6.26 10.81
C ALA A 68 -14.62 6.34 12.07
N SER A 69 -13.49 5.63 12.10
CA SER A 69 -12.53 5.69 13.21
C SER A 69 -11.13 5.26 12.78
N PRO A 70 -10.07 5.71 13.49
CA PRO A 70 -8.70 5.23 13.26
C PRO A 70 -8.57 3.71 13.44
N GLY A 71 -9.33 3.12 14.35
CA GLY A 71 -9.39 1.66 14.53
C GLY A 71 -9.95 0.94 13.29
N GLN A 72 -10.99 1.50 12.66
CA GLN A 72 -11.56 0.94 11.44
C GLN A 72 -10.61 1.10 10.24
N ALA A 73 -9.98 2.26 10.07
CA ALA A 73 -8.99 2.49 9.02
C ALA A 73 -7.84 1.47 9.10
N ARG A 74 -7.26 1.23 10.29
CA ARG A 74 -6.22 0.21 10.49
C ARG A 74 -6.69 -1.19 10.10
N ARG A 75 -7.94 -1.55 10.41
CA ARG A 75 -8.52 -2.85 10.03
C ARG A 75 -8.69 -2.98 8.51
N PHE A 76 -9.11 -1.93 7.82
CA PHE A 76 -9.20 -1.92 6.37
C PHE A 76 -7.83 -2.12 5.72
N MET A 77 -6.82 -1.35 6.14
CA MET A 77 -5.46 -1.49 5.64
C MET A 77 -4.89 -2.89 5.92
N ALA A 78 -5.06 -3.43 7.13
CA ALA A 78 -4.60 -4.76 7.47
C ALA A 78 -5.26 -5.85 6.61
N ARG A 79 -6.58 -5.77 6.37
CA ARG A 79 -7.29 -6.70 5.49
C ARG A 79 -6.80 -6.60 4.05
N TRP A 80 -6.60 -5.38 3.55
CA TRP A 80 -6.11 -5.13 2.21
C TRP A 80 -4.71 -5.73 2.02
N LEU A 81 -3.78 -5.49 2.96
CA LEU A 81 -2.43 -6.06 2.93
C LEU A 81 -2.45 -7.59 3.01
N HIS A 82 -3.33 -8.15 3.84
CA HIS A 82 -3.46 -9.59 3.95
C HIS A 82 -3.97 -10.24 2.65
N ALA A 83 -4.89 -9.60 1.92
CA ALA A 83 -5.35 -10.07 0.62
C ALA A 83 -4.23 -10.01 -0.44
N HIS A 84 -3.31 -9.04 -0.32
CA HIS A 84 -2.19 -8.84 -1.24
C HIS A 84 -0.86 -9.38 -0.70
N ARG A 85 -0.88 -10.25 0.32
CA ARG A 85 0.32 -10.76 1.02
C ARG A 85 1.38 -11.44 0.12
N HIS A 86 0.97 -11.88 -1.07
CA HIS A 86 1.84 -12.51 -2.05
C HIS A 86 2.60 -11.48 -2.91
N LEU A 87 2.30 -10.19 -2.76
CA LEU A 87 2.89 -9.10 -3.49
C LEU A 87 3.60 -8.17 -2.51
N ALA A 88 4.87 -7.87 -2.77
CA ALA A 88 5.57 -6.82 -2.03
C ALA A 88 5.03 -5.44 -2.44
N PRO A 89 5.00 -4.46 -1.52
CA PRO A 89 4.82 -3.07 -1.91
C PRO A 89 6.05 -2.69 -2.72
N LEU A 90 5.83 -2.33 -3.99
CA LEU A 90 6.91 -1.83 -4.82
C LEU A 90 7.14 -0.35 -4.45
N LEU A 91 8.26 -0.07 -3.79
CA LEU A 91 8.66 1.30 -3.46
C LEU A 91 9.21 1.98 -4.70
N ASP A 92 9.21 3.32 -4.70
CA ASP A 92 9.82 4.09 -5.79
C ASP A 92 11.33 3.80 -5.92
N ALA A 93 12.00 3.43 -4.83
CA ALA A 93 13.40 3.03 -4.83
C ALA A 93 13.66 1.63 -5.44
N ASP A 94 12.67 0.75 -5.43
CA ASP A 94 12.76 -0.59 -6.02
C ASP A 94 12.51 -0.57 -7.53
N LEU A 95 12.04 0.56 -8.06
CA LEU A 95 11.73 0.72 -9.45
C LEU A 95 12.97 1.14 -10.23
N PRO A 96 13.17 0.61 -11.45
CA PRO A 96 14.17 1.16 -12.34
C PRO A 96 13.92 2.66 -12.52
N PRO A 97 14.98 3.47 -12.56
CA PRO A 97 14.83 4.90 -12.75
C PRO A 97 14.03 5.16 -14.03
N LYS A 98 13.16 6.17 -14.02
CA LYS A 98 12.38 6.57 -15.20
C LYS A 98 13.25 6.87 -16.43
N THR A 99 14.55 7.08 -16.21
CA THR A 99 15.58 7.37 -17.20
C THR A 99 16.28 6.14 -17.76
N LEU A 100 15.82 4.91 -17.49
CA LEU A 100 16.20 3.79 -18.35
C LEU A 100 15.59 4.03 -19.73
N VAL A 101 16.38 4.71 -20.56
CA VAL A 101 16.23 4.77 -22.00
C VAL A 101 15.81 3.37 -22.48
N PRO A 102 14.68 3.22 -23.19
CA PRO A 102 14.25 1.94 -23.72
C PRO A 102 15.42 1.22 -24.37
N LEU A 103 15.56 -0.10 -24.15
CA LEU A 103 16.70 -0.87 -24.64
C LEU A 103 16.99 -0.62 -26.13
N GLN A 104 15.94 -0.43 -26.94
CA GLN A 104 16.07 -0.05 -28.35
C GLN A 104 16.78 1.29 -28.58
N GLU A 105 16.48 2.30 -27.76
CA GLU A 105 17.07 3.62 -27.85
C GLU A 105 18.52 3.60 -27.30
N PHE A 106 18.80 2.80 -26.27
CA PHE A 106 20.17 2.52 -25.82
C PHE A 106 21.00 1.81 -26.90
N LEU A 107 20.46 0.76 -27.52
CA LEU A 107 21.15 0.00 -28.58
C LEU A 107 21.41 0.88 -29.81
N ARG A 108 20.46 1.74 -30.18
CA ARG A 108 20.63 2.71 -31.27
C ARG A 108 21.73 3.72 -30.99
N ASP A 109 21.80 4.25 -29.76
CA ASP A 109 22.86 5.14 -29.31
C ASP A 109 24.23 4.44 -29.23
N TYR A 110 24.25 3.16 -28.87
CA TYR A 110 25.46 2.35 -28.81
C TYR A 110 26.01 2.06 -30.22
N ASP A 111 25.16 1.61 -31.14
CA ASP A 111 25.55 1.34 -32.54
C ASP A 111 26.06 2.60 -33.24
N THR A 112 25.48 3.78 -32.95
CA THR A 112 25.97 5.05 -33.49
C THR A 112 27.31 5.48 -32.90
N ARG A 113 27.58 5.17 -31.61
CA ARG A 113 28.87 5.48 -30.97
C ARG A 113 29.98 4.50 -31.35
N VAL A 114 29.67 3.22 -31.52
CA VAL A 114 30.64 2.17 -31.87
C VAL A 114 30.88 2.10 -33.38
N GLY A 115 29.84 2.30 -34.20
CA GLY A 115 29.96 2.34 -35.67
C GLY A 115 30.74 3.54 -36.21
N GLY A 116 30.97 4.58 -35.40
CA GLY A 116 31.78 5.74 -35.76
C GLY A 116 33.30 5.52 -35.72
N HIS A 117 33.78 4.41 -35.16
CA HIS A 117 35.22 4.07 -35.11
C HIS A 117 35.70 3.16 -36.25
N ALA A 118 34.82 2.75 -37.17
CA ALA A 118 35.16 1.85 -38.29
C ALA A 118 35.36 2.57 -39.64
N ARG A 119 35.53 3.90 -39.64
CA ARG A 119 35.87 4.66 -40.85
C ARG A 119 36.98 5.68 -40.55
N ALA A 120 38.21 5.19 -40.51
CA ALA A 120 39.42 5.96 -40.73
C ALA A 120 40.25 5.23 -41.79
#